data_AF-X0PZD7-F1
#
_entry.id   AF-X0PZD7-F1
#
_cell.length_a   1.000
_cell.length_b   1.000
_cell.length_c   1.000
_cell.angle_alpha   90.00
_cell.angle_beta   90.00
_cell.angle_gamma   90.00
#
_symmetry.space_group_name_H-M   'P 1'
#
loop_
_entity.id
_entity.type
_entity.pdbx_description
1 polymer ?
#
loop_
_entity_poly.entity_id
_entity_poly.type
_entity_poly.pdbx_seq_one_letter_code
_entity_poly.pdbx_strand_id
1 'polypeptide(L)'
;MLKTRVAHGYCSRHEAAGACRYANICETCDNFVTEPDFRDALEAHRSDIQALEAEAEAEAEAEAEAEAEAEACDRGWSDEAARHPRVADALTDHLHRLNR
;
A
#
# COMPACT_ATOMS: atom_id res chain seq x y z
N MET A 1 -12.05 8.25 14.11
CA MET A 1 -11.76 6.81 14.30
C MET A 1 -12.48 6.02 13.22
N LEU A 2 -11.76 5.30 12.35
CA LEU A 2 -12.35 4.57 11.22
C LEU A 2 -13.30 3.44 11.69
N LYS A 3 -12.84 2.68 12.70
CA LYS A 3 -13.58 1.54 13.28
C LYS A 3 -14.91 1.91 13.94
N THR A 4 -15.17 3.19 14.17
CA THR A 4 -16.42 3.65 14.81
C THR A 4 -17.45 4.13 13.79
N ARG A 5 -17.12 4.27 12.51
CA ARG A 5 -18.01 4.89 11.51
C ARG A 5 -19.23 4.02 11.18
N VAL A 6 -19.08 2.69 11.27
CA VAL A 6 -20.17 1.71 11.09
C VAL A 6 -20.54 0.99 12.39
N ALA A 7 -20.00 1.44 13.52
CA ALA A 7 -20.33 0.88 14.83
C ALA A 7 -21.68 1.42 15.33
N HIS A 8 -22.40 0.62 16.13
CA HIS A 8 -23.56 1.06 16.91
C HIS A 8 -24.71 1.71 16.11
N GLY A 9 -25.25 0.99 15.14
CA GLY A 9 -26.43 1.44 14.36
C GLY A 9 -26.82 0.49 13.23
N TYR A 10 -25.89 -0.38 12.86
CA TYR A 10 -26.02 -1.35 11.78
C TYR A 10 -26.17 -2.79 12.29
N CYS A 11 -26.38 -3.03 13.59
CA CYS A 11 -26.37 -4.39 14.12
C CYS A 11 -27.79 -4.84 14.45
N SER A 12 -28.20 -6.02 13.95
CA SER A 12 -29.48 -6.66 14.32
C SER A 12 -29.53 -7.11 15.79
N ARG A 13 -28.39 -7.13 16.47
CA ARG A 13 -28.27 -7.61 17.85
C ARG A 13 -28.88 -6.58 18.81
N HIS A 14 -29.79 -7.06 19.65
CA HIS A 14 -30.45 -6.25 20.67
C HIS A 14 -29.46 -5.75 21.75
N GLU A 15 -29.60 -4.50 22.20
CA GLU A 15 -28.70 -3.84 23.15
C GLU A 15 -28.57 -4.59 24.49
N ALA A 16 -29.63 -5.26 24.93
CA ALA A 16 -29.63 -6.11 26.13
C ALA A 16 -28.60 -7.25 26.08
N ALA A 17 -28.07 -7.60 24.90
CA ALA A 17 -27.03 -8.59 24.74
C ALA A 17 -25.62 -8.08 25.11
N GLY A 18 -25.50 -6.81 25.54
CA GLY A 18 -24.25 -6.18 25.95
C GLY A 18 -23.31 -5.84 24.79
N ALA A 19 -22.10 -5.37 25.13
CA ALA A 19 -21.10 -4.97 24.14
C ALA A 19 -20.69 -6.14 23.22
N CYS A 20 -20.59 -5.87 21.92
CA CYS A 20 -20.18 -6.88 20.95
C CYS A 20 -18.65 -7.06 20.95
N ARG A 21 -18.17 -8.30 21.10
CA ARG A 21 -16.73 -8.64 21.01
C ARG A 21 -16.14 -8.38 19.61
N TYR A 22 -16.98 -8.40 18.57
CA TYR A 22 -16.59 -8.23 17.18
C TYR A 22 -16.90 -6.83 16.64
N ALA A 23 -17.07 -5.83 17.53
CA ALA A 23 -17.44 -4.47 17.14
C ALA A 23 -16.41 -3.76 16.22
N ASN A 24 -15.23 -4.35 16.03
CA ASN A 24 -14.16 -3.86 15.17
C ASN A 24 -14.14 -4.49 13.76
N ILE A 25 -15.09 -5.37 13.43
CA ILE A 25 -15.24 -6.05 12.13
C ILE A 25 -16.72 -6.09 11.71
N CYS A 26 -17.47 -5.04 12.06
CA CYS A 26 -18.90 -4.98 11.83
C CYS A 26 -19.26 -5.15 10.36
N GLU A 27 -18.47 -4.54 9.47
CA GLU A 27 -18.61 -4.54 8.01
C GLU A 27 -18.53 -5.94 7.37
N THR A 28 -18.02 -6.95 8.08
CA THR A 28 -17.98 -8.35 7.64
C THR A 28 -18.85 -9.28 8.49
N CYS A 29 -19.64 -8.75 9.43
CA CYS A 29 -20.42 -9.56 10.37
C CYS A 29 -21.79 -9.95 9.77
N ASP A 30 -22.24 -11.19 10.00
CA ASP A 30 -23.57 -11.67 9.54
C ASP A 30 -24.75 -10.89 10.13
N ASN A 31 -24.55 -10.22 11.28
CA ASN A 31 -25.57 -9.40 11.93
C ASN A 31 -25.54 -7.93 11.47
N PHE A 32 -24.73 -7.61 10.46
CA PHE A 32 -24.66 -6.28 9.87
C PHE A 32 -25.86 -6.04 8.95
N VAL A 33 -26.59 -4.97 9.22
CA VAL A 33 -27.82 -4.57 8.55
C VAL A 33 -27.68 -3.12 8.14
N THR A 34 -28.05 -2.83 6.88
CA THR A 34 -27.96 -1.50 6.28
C THR A 34 -29.29 -1.10 5.69
N GLU A 35 -29.61 0.18 5.78
CA GLU A 35 -30.76 0.83 5.13
C GLU A 35 -30.27 1.94 4.18
N PRO A 36 -31.10 2.41 3.21
CA PRO A 36 -30.69 3.44 2.25
C PRO A 36 -30.16 4.73 2.89
N ASP A 37 -30.69 5.12 4.04
CA ASP A 37 -30.30 6.33 4.78
C ASP A 37 -28.84 6.27 5.28
N PHE A 38 -28.25 5.08 5.33
CA PHE A 38 -26.87 4.88 5.75
C PHE A 38 -25.84 4.90 4.61
N ARG A 39 -26.29 5.09 3.37
CA ARG A 39 -25.43 5.08 2.17
C ARG A 39 -24.20 5.96 2.33
N ASP A 40 -24.37 7.21 2.77
CA ASP A 40 -23.27 8.18 2.87
C ASP A 40 -22.19 7.72 3.84
N ALA A 41 -22.58 7.12 4.96
CA ALA A 41 -21.64 6.59 5.95
C ALA A 41 -20.88 5.37 5.42
N LEU A 42 -21.53 4.49 4.64
CA LEU A 42 -20.89 3.34 4.00
C LEU A 42 -19.94 3.78 2.88
N GLU A 43 -20.33 4.75 2.05
CA GLU A 43 -19.48 5.29 0.99
C GLU A 43 -18.24 5.98 1.58
N ALA A 44 -18.41 6.74 2.64
CA ALA A 44 -17.32 7.35 3.36
C ALA A 44 -16.42 6.28 4.02
N HIS A 45 -16.98 5.25 4.66
CA HIS A 45 -16.20 4.16 5.25
C HIS A 45 -15.38 3.40 4.20
N ARG A 46 -15.98 3.10 3.04
CA ARG A 46 -15.26 2.51 1.90
C ARG A 46 -14.12 3.40 1.42
N SER A 47 -14.36 4.70 1.26
CA SER A 47 -13.31 5.64 0.82
C SER A 47 -12.13 5.66 1.78
N ASP A 48 -12.38 5.66 3.09
CA ASP A 48 -11.30 5.63 4.08
C ASP A 48 -10.50 4.31 4.00
N ILE A 49 -11.17 3.17 3.82
CA ILE A 49 -10.49 1.86 3.68
C ILE A 49 -9.61 1.84 2.43
N GLN A 50 -10.11 2.34 1.30
CA GLN A 50 -9.34 2.43 0.05
C GLN A 50 -8.13 3.36 0.17
N ALA A 51 -8.24 4.45 0.94
CA ALA A 51 -7.11 5.34 1.19
C ALA A 51 -6.01 4.63 2.01
N LEU A 52 -6.40 3.88 3.05
CA LEU A 52 -5.44 3.11 3.85
C LEU A 52 -4.77 1.99 3.06
N GLU A 53 -5.50 1.33 2.17
CA GLU A 53 -4.94 0.32 1.27
C GLU A 53 -3.88 0.94 0.35
N ALA A 54 -4.20 2.08 -0.28
CA ALA A 54 -3.26 2.79 -1.14
C ALA A 54 -2.02 3.31 -0.37
N GLU A 55 -2.20 3.80 0.86
CA GLU A 55 -1.09 4.20 1.72
C GLU A 55 -0.19 3.01 2.06
N ALA A 56 -0.76 1.86 2.43
CA ALA A 56 0.00 0.65 2.74
C ALA A 56 0.75 0.09 1.51
N GLU A 57 0.14 0.14 0.33
CA GLU A 57 0.81 -0.24 -0.94
C GLU A 57 1.99 0.68 -1.23
N ALA A 58 1.82 2.00 -1.09
CA ALA A 58 2.89 2.97 -1.30
C ALA A 58 4.05 2.80 -0.30
N GLU A 59 3.74 2.52 0.98
CA GLU A 59 4.75 2.19 1.99
C GLU A 59 5.51 0.91 1.63
N ALA A 60 4.81 -0.15 1.19
CA ALA A 60 5.43 -1.40 0.78
C ALA A 60 6.32 -1.26 -0.45
N GLU A 61 5.92 -0.45 -1.44
CA GLU A 61 6.75 -0.13 -2.61
C GLU A 61 8.03 0.62 -2.21
N ALA A 62 7.91 1.61 -1.33
CA ALA A 62 9.05 2.38 -0.85
C ALA A 62 10.03 1.52 -0.02
N GLU A 63 9.52 0.62 0.83
CA GLU A 63 10.35 -0.32 1.57
C GLU A 63 11.07 -1.30 0.64
N ALA A 64 10.38 -1.83 -0.38
CA ALA A 64 10.98 -2.74 -1.35
C ALA A 64 12.08 -2.05 -2.19
N GLU A 65 11.87 -0.80 -2.60
CA GLU A 65 12.88 -0.02 -3.31
C GLU A 65 14.12 0.22 -2.43
N ALA A 66 13.91 0.58 -1.17
CA ALA A 66 15.00 0.80 -0.22
C ALA A 66 15.80 -0.50 0.05
N GLU A 67 15.12 -1.64 0.18
CA GLU A 67 15.79 -2.94 0.35
C GLU A 67 16.58 -3.33 -0.90
N ALA A 68 16.01 -3.13 -2.09
CA ALA A 68 16.69 -3.40 -3.35
C ALA A 68 17.94 -2.52 -3.54
N GLU A 69 17.87 -1.23 -3.17
CA GLU A 69 19.04 -0.35 -3.20
C GLU A 69 20.12 -0.80 -2.20
N ALA A 70 19.72 -1.17 -0.98
CA ALA A 70 20.63 -1.71 0.02
C ALA A 70 21.31 -3.00 -0.45
N GLU A 71 20.56 -3.94 -1.04
CA GLU A 71 21.08 -5.18 -1.61
C GLU A 71 22.04 -4.90 -2.79
N ALA A 72 21.70 -3.96 -3.67
CA ALA A 72 22.58 -3.55 -4.75
C ALA A 72 23.89 -2.96 -4.21
N CYS A 73 23.83 -2.16 -3.14
CA CYS A 73 25.00 -1.62 -2.46
C CYS A 73 25.85 -2.74 -1.85
N ASP A 74 25.24 -3.68 -1.14
CA ASP A 74 25.93 -4.81 -0.49
C ASP A 74 26.61 -5.74 -1.51
N ARG A 75 26.00 -5.91 -2.68
CA ARG A 75 26.59 -6.63 -3.83
C ARG A 75 27.63 -5.82 -4.61
N GLY A 76 27.85 -4.55 -4.29
CA GLY A 76 28.74 -3.65 -5.01
C GLY A 76 28.25 -3.27 -6.42
N TRP A 77 26.95 -3.42 -6.68
CA TRP A 77 26.34 -3.15 -7.99
C TRP A 77 26.09 -1.67 -8.25
N SER A 78 25.95 -0.84 -7.22
CA SER A 78 25.77 0.61 -7.36
C SER A 78 26.95 1.27 -8.08
N ASP A 79 28.18 0.97 -7.64
CA ASP A 79 29.41 1.43 -8.28
C ASP A 79 29.59 0.85 -9.68
N GLU A 80 29.23 -0.42 -9.87
CA GLU A 80 29.31 -1.13 -11.14
C GLU A 80 28.36 -0.51 -12.18
N ALA A 81 27.10 -0.25 -11.82
CA ALA A 81 26.11 0.42 -12.66
C ALA A 81 26.56 1.83 -13.05
N ALA A 82 27.15 2.60 -12.12
CA ALA A 82 27.72 3.93 -12.41
C ALA A 82 28.99 3.86 -13.30
N ARG A 83 29.63 2.69 -13.42
CA ARG A 83 30.79 2.49 -14.31
C ARG A 83 30.37 2.14 -15.73
N HIS A 84 29.25 1.43 -15.91
CA HIS A 84 28.77 0.97 -17.23
C HIS A 84 28.68 2.05 -18.31
N PRO A 85 28.06 3.22 -18.10
CA PRO A 85 27.99 4.24 -19.16
C PRO A 85 29.37 4.76 -19.55
N ARG A 86 30.27 4.97 -18.58
CA ARG A 86 31.64 5.43 -18.84
C ARG A 86 32.45 4.42 -19.67
N VAL A 87 32.26 3.12 -19.39
CA VAL A 87 32.91 2.05 -20.16
C VAL A 87 32.34 2.00 -21.57
N ALA A 88 31.02 2.12 -21.74
CA ALA A 88 30.38 2.15 -23.05
C ALA A 88 30.87 3.32 -23.92
N ASP A 89 30.98 4.52 -23.34
CA ASP A 89 31.51 5.71 -24.01
C ASP A 89 32.97 5.51 -24.45
N ALA A 90 33.81 5.02 -23.53
CA ALA A 90 35.22 4.75 -23.83
C ALA A 90 35.37 3.74 -24.98
N LEU A 91 34.60 2.65 -24.95
CA LEU A 91 34.60 1.64 -26.01
C LEU A 91 34.15 2.22 -27.36
N THR A 92 33.11 3.05 -27.35
CA THR A 92 32.61 3.75 -28.56
C THR A 92 33.71 4.61 -29.18
N ASP A 93 34.44 5.37 -28.37
CA ASP A 93 35.56 6.20 -28.80
C ASP A 93 36.73 5.36 -29.37
N HIS A 94 37.05 4.23 -28.73
CA HIS A 94 38.08 3.32 -29.24
C HIS A 94 37.68 2.77 -30.62
N LEU A 95 36.44 2.35 -30.79
CA LEU A 95 35.93 1.86 -32.07
C LEU A 95 35.97 2.94 -33.15
N HIS A 96 35.58 4.17 -32.84
CA HIS A 96 35.69 5.29 -33.78
C HIS A 96 37.12 5.58 -34.21
N ARG A 97 38.09 5.47 -33.30
CA ARG A 97 39.52 5.63 -33.64
C ARG A 97 40.06 4.52 -34.53
N LEU A 98 39.61 3.28 -34.34
CA LEU A 98 40.03 2.13 -35.15
C LEU A 98 39.48 2.17 -36.57
N ASN A 99 38.34 2.83 -36.77
CA ASN A 99 37.66 2.94 -38.07
C ASN A 99 38.07 4.19 -38.89
N ARG A 100 39.11 4.91 -38.48
CA ARG A 100 39.62 6.13 -39.13
C ARG A 100 40.99 5.88 -39.74
#